data_AF-A0A8T3SK37-F1
#
_entry.id   AF-A0A8T3SK37-F1
#
_cell.length_a   1.000
_cell.length_b   1.000
_cell.length_c   1.000
_cell.angle_alpha   90.00
_cell.angle_beta   90.00
_cell.angle_gamma   90.00
#
_symmetry.space_group_name_H-M   'P 1'
#
loop_
_entity.id
_entity.type
_entity.pdbx_description
1 polymer ?
#
loop_
_entity_poly.entity_id
_entity_poly.type
_entity_poly.pdbx_seq_one_letter_code
_entity_poly.pdbx_strand_id
1 'polypeptide(L)'
;MTKGPSLQDPFLNSLRKEKIPVSIYLVNGIKLQGVIESFDQFVVLLKNTVSQMVYKHAISTIVPARNVTSPFEYNTNGYNNTNNGNGNKNNINNIPNTKPGFNQE
;
A
#
# COMPACT_ATOMS: atom_id res chain seq x y z
N MET A 1 -2.01 3.81 26.37
CA MET A 1 -1.93 4.29 24.98
C MET A 1 -2.45 3.19 24.07
N THR A 2 -3.65 3.36 23.53
CA THR A 2 -4.17 2.49 22.46
C THR A 2 -3.31 2.76 21.22
N LYS A 3 -2.31 1.91 20.99
CA LYS A 3 -1.56 1.94 19.72
C LYS A 3 -2.61 1.75 18.62
N GLY A 4 -2.64 2.66 17.64
CA GLY A 4 -3.46 2.49 16.45
C GLY A 4 -3.21 1.12 15.80
N PRO A 5 -4.05 0.70 14.85
CA PRO A 5 -3.94 -0.62 14.24
C PRO A 5 -2.50 -0.87 13.76
N SER A 6 -1.90 -1.94 14.27
CA SER A 6 -0.48 -2.28 14.05
C SER A 6 -0.26 -2.57 12.56
N LEU A 7 0.68 -1.85 11.91
CA LEU A 7 1.07 -2.05 10.52
C LEU A 7 1.75 -3.42 10.30
N GLN A 8 2.35 -3.98 11.34
CA GLN A 8 3.22 -5.16 11.24
C GLN A 8 2.47 -6.40 10.77
N ASP A 9 1.43 -6.81 11.49
CA ASP A 9 0.75 -8.09 11.22
C ASP A 9 0.03 -8.08 9.86
N PRO A 10 -0.70 -7.01 9.46
CA PRO A 10 -1.30 -6.93 8.14
C PRO A 10 -0.24 -6.99 7.03
N PHE A 11 0.88 -6.28 7.18
CA PHE A 11 1.97 -6.30 6.21
C PHE A 11 2.58 -7.71 6.06
N LEU A 12 2.99 -8.35 7.16
CA LEU A 12 3.57 -9.70 7.13
C LEU A 12 2.56 -10.73 6.62
N ASN A 13 1.27 -10.57 6.92
CA ASN A 13 0.22 -11.46 6.46
C ASN A 13 -0.02 -11.33 4.95
N SER A 14 0.01 -10.12 4.38
CA SER A 14 -0.08 -9.93 2.92
C SER A 14 1.09 -10.59 2.21
N LEU A 15 2.32 -10.38 2.69
CA LEU A 15 3.53 -11.04 2.16
C LEU A 15 3.41 -12.56 2.17
N ARG A 16 2.93 -13.13 3.28
CA ARG A 16 2.72 -14.58 3.46
C ARG A 16 1.63 -15.12 2.54
N LYS A 17 0.44 -14.51 2.53
CA LYS A 17 -0.72 -14.98 1.76
C LYS A 17 -0.43 -14.98 0.26
N GLU A 18 0.18 -13.92 -0.23
CA GLU A 18 0.48 -13.75 -1.65
C GLU A 18 1.83 -14.36 -2.07
N LYS A 19 2.53 -15.02 -1.14
CA LYS A 19 3.86 -15.62 -1.34
C LYS A 19 4.83 -14.66 -2.04
N ILE A 20 4.85 -13.41 -1.58
CA ILE A 20 5.69 -12.37 -2.16
C ILE A 20 7.15 -12.68 -1.81
N PRO A 21 8.06 -12.77 -2.81
CA PRO A 21 9.48 -12.87 -2.51
C PRO A 21 9.95 -11.64 -1.74
N VAL A 22 10.71 -11.85 -0.67
CA VAL A 22 11.25 -10.80 0.19
C VAL A 22 12.77 -10.89 0.29
N SER A 23 13.39 -9.74 0.47
CA SER A 23 14.75 -9.62 1.00
C SER A 23 14.67 -9.14 2.44
N ILE A 24 15.19 -9.95 3.37
CA ILE A 24 15.30 -9.60 4.79
C ILE A 24 16.76 -9.22 5.06
N TYR A 25 16.97 -7.98 5.47
CA TYR A 25 18.27 -7.49 5.91
C TYR A 25 18.36 -7.66 7.43
N LEU A 26 19.45 -8.25 7.90
CA LEU A 26 19.74 -8.40 9.30
C LEU A 26 20.51 -7.19 9.82
N VAL A 27 20.51 -6.98 11.13
CA VAL A 27 21.23 -5.88 11.80
C VAL A 27 22.74 -5.91 11.57
N ASN A 28 23.30 -7.08 11.30
CA ASN A 28 24.72 -7.26 10.97
C ASN A 28 25.02 -7.09 9.46
N GLY A 29 24.02 -6.73 8.64
CA GLY A 29 24.17 -6.52 7.20
C GLY A 29 23.98 -7.75 6.33
N ILE A 30 23.81 -8.95 6.90
CA ILE A 30 23.51 -10.16 6.11
C ILE A 30 22.14 -10.02 5.44
N LYS A 31 22.04 -10.43 4.17
CA LYS A 31 20.80 -10.46 3.41
C LYS A 31 20.30 -11.90 3.27
N LEU A 32 19.08 -12.15 3.74
CA LEU A 32 18.35 -13.39 3.50
C LEU A 32 17.29 -13.15 2.42
N GLN A 33 17.02 -14.17 1.60
CA GLN A 33 16.00 -14.10 0.55
C GLN A 33 15.12 -15.34 0.59
N GLY A 34 13.83 -15.15 0.32
CA GLY A 34 12.85 -16.22 0.31
C GLY A 34 11.43 -15.68 0.34
N VAL A 35 10.49 -16.50 0.78
CA VAL A 35 9.09 -16.12 1.04
C VAL A 35 8.77 -16.32 2.50
N ILE A 36 7.88 -15.49 3.06
CA ILE A 36 7.41 -15.67 4.43
C ILE A 36 6.44 -16.85 4.44
N GLU A 37 6.78 -17.91 5.15
CA GLU A 37 5.94 -19.11 5.31
C GLU A 37 4.96 -18.93 6.47
N SER A 38 5.46 -18.47 7.62
CA SER A 38 4.67 -18.12 8.80
C SER A 38 5.41 -17.08 9.67
N PHE A 39 4.74 -16.53 10.67
CA PHE A 39 5.33 -15.64 11.67
C PHE A 39 4.51 -15.66 12.94
N ASP A 40 5.14 -15.27 14.05
CA ASP A 40 4.47 -14.99 15.32
C ASP A 40 4.92 -13.62 15.85
N GLN A 41 4.73 -13.37 17.15
CA GLN A 41 5.13 -12.13 17.79
C GLN A 41 6.64 -11.85 17.69
N PHE A 42 7.52 -12.86 17.71
CA PHE A 42 8.96 -12.72 17.87
C PHE A 42 9.79 -13.22 16.68
N VAL A 43 9.25 -14.12 15.86
CA VAL A 43 9.98 -14.77 14.76
C VAL A 43 9.22 -14.72 13.44
N VAL A 44 9.97 -14.90 12.36
CA VAL A 44 9.48 -15.11 10.98
C VAL A 44 10.11 -16.39 10.45
N LEU A 45 9.30 -17.30 9.89
CA LEU A 45 9.79 -18.41 9.10
C LEU A 45 9.97 -17.96 7.65
N LEU A 46 11.21 -17.95 7.18
CA LEU A 46 11.59 -17.62 5.82
C LEU A 46 11.89 -18.92 5.06
N LYS A 47 11.21 -19.15 3.94
CA LYS A 47 11.41 -20.30 3.08
C LYS A 47 12.17 -19.93 1.82
N ASN A 48 13.32 -20.56 1.60
CA ASN A 48 13.96 -20.67 0.30
C ASN A 48 13.93 -22.15 -0.14
N THR A 49 15.07 -22.81 -0.28
CA THR A 49 15.18 -24.28 -0.33
C THR A 49 14.69 -24.91 0.97
N VAL A 50 15.07 -24.36 2.14
CA VAL A 50 14.67 -24.83 3.47
C VAL A 50 13.93 -23.75 4.24
N SER A 51 13.15 -24.15 5.24
CA SER A 51 12.51 -23.20 6.16
C SER A 51 13.50 -22.86 7.26
N GLN A 52 13.79 -21.57 7.44
CA GLN A 52 14.65 -21.08 8.51
C GLN A 52 13.89 -20.09 9.38
N MET A 53 14.11 -20.18 10.69
CA MET A 53 13.53 -19.26 11.66
C MET A 53 14.44 -18.04 11.81
N VAL A 54 13.89 -16.84 11.68
CA VAL A 54 14.59 -15.56 11.83
C VAL A 54 13.95 -14.78 12.96
N TYR A 55 14.73 -14.45 14.00
CA TYR A 55 14.24 -13.62 15.09
C TYR A 55 14.11 -12.16 14.68
N LYS A 56 12.99 -11.52 15.00
CA LYS A 56 12.69 -10.13 14.64
C LYS A 56 13.71 -9.13 15.21
N HIS A 57 14.30 -9.40 16.37
CA HIS A 57 15.33 -8.52 16.94
C HIS A 57 16.61 -8.47 16.09
N ALA A 58 16.84 -9.48 15.26
CA ALA A 58 17.99 -9.54 14.36
C ALA A 58 17.69 -8.94 12.98
N ILE A 59 16.42 -8.60 12.69
CA ILE A 59 15.98 -8.03 11.41
C ILE A 59 16.07 -6.50 11.49
N SER A 60 16.75 -5.89 10.52
CA SER A 60 16.76 -4.44 10.33
C SER A 60 15.66 -3.99 9.35
N THR A 61 15.45 -4.72 8.26
CA THR A 61 14.47 -4.32 7.22
C THR A 61 13.93 -5.54 6.45
N ILE A 62 12.65 -5.49 6.06
CA ILE A 62 12.02 -6.45 5.14
C ILE A 62 11.58 -5.68 3.90
N VAL A 63 12.12 -6.06 2.73
CA VAL A 63 11.83 -5.43 1.45
C VAL A 63 11.14 -6.43 0.52
N PRO A 64 9.89 -6.17 0.09
CA PRO A 64 9.21 -7.04 -0.85
C PRO A 64 9.68 -6.81 -2.29
N ALA A 65 9.66 -7.86 -3.12
CA ALA A 65 10.04 -7.78 -4.54
C ALA A 65 9.02 -6.99 -5.39
N ARG A 66 7.82 -6.77 -4.86
CA ARG A 66 6.79 -5.92 -5.45
C ARG A 66 6.03 -5.18 -4.35
N ASN A 67 5.37 -4.08 -4.70
CA ASN A 67 4.55 -3.34 -3.75
C ASN A 67 3.46 -4.24 -3.15
N VAL A 68 3.26 -4.09 -1.84
CA VAL A 68 2.16 -4.72 -1.12
C VAL A 68 1.01 -3.73 -1.11
N THR A 69 -0.16 -4.13 -1.58
CA THR A 69 -1.37 -3.32 -1.40
C THR A 69 -1.63 -3.22 0.09
N SER A 70 -1.46 -2.00 0.62
CA SER A 70 -1.72 -1.72 2.03
C SER A 70 -3.20 -1.95 2.30
N PRO A 71 -3.59 -2.80 3.26
CA PRO A 71 -4.98 -2.84 3.71
C PRO A 71 -5.40 -1.54 4.41
N PHE A 72 -4.46 -0.62 4.67
CA PHE A 72 -4.72 0.75 5.08
C PHE A 72 -4.87 1.65 3.86
N GLU A 73 -5.78 1.31 2.94
CA GLU A 73 -6.40 2.37 2.14
C GLU A 73 -7.20 3.22 3.13
N TYR A 74 -6.77 4.46 3.35
CA TYR A 74 -7.63 5.44 3.99
C TYR A 74 -8.89 5.51 3.16
N ASN A 75 -10.01 5.08 3.75
CA ASN A 75 -11.33 5.25 3.17
C ASN A 75 -11.52 6.75 2.90
N THR A 76 -11.34 7.17 1.65
CA THR A 76 -11.55 8.55 1.22
C THR A 76 -12.96 8.69 0.65
N ASN A 77 -13.95 7.95 1.19
CA ASN A 77 -15.34 7.98 0.72
C ASN A 77 -16.09 9.23 1.25
N GLY A 78 -15.48 10.41 1.08
CA GLY A 78 -15.99 11.68 1.61
C GLY A 78 -16.12 12.82 0.59
N TYR A 79 -15.71 12.66 -0.67
CA TYR A 79 -15.92 13.66 -1.71
C TYR A 79 -16.53 13.04 -2.97
N ASN A 80 -17.83 12.75 -2.91
CA ASN A 80 -18.65 12.56 -4.10
C ASN A 80 -19.05 13.93 -4.64
N ASN A 81 -18.43 14.36 -5.75
CA ASN A 81 -18.95 15.46 -6.54
C ASN A 81 -20.07 14.89 -7.43
N THR A 82 -21.33 15.07 -7.01
CA THR A 82 -22.51 14.75 -7.83
C THR A 82 -22.54 15.70 -9.01
N ASN A 83 -22.07 15.24 -10.17
CA ASN A 83 -22.39 15.86 -11.45
C ASN A 83 -22.49 14.77 -12.52
N ASN A 84 -23.72 14.32 -12.78
CA ASN A 84 -24.12 13.96 -14.14
C ASN A 84 -25.64 13.94 -14.25
N GLY A 85 -26.19 15.11 -14.57
CA GLY A 85 -27.49 15.23 -15.20
C GLY A 85 -27.39 14.68 -16.62
N ASN A 86 -28.17 13.63 -16.90
CA ASN A 86 -28.32 13.10 -18.25
C ASN A 86 -29.42 13.91 -18.96
N GLY A 87 -29.03 14.99 -19.63
CA GLY A 87 -29.89 15.85 -20.43
C GLY A 87 -29.37 15.95 -21.85
N ASN A 88 -29.55 14.90 -22.65
CA ASN A 88 -29.36 14.98 -24.09
C ASN A 88 -30.62 15.58 -24.73
N LYS A 89 -30.62 16.90 -25.01
CA LYS A 89 -31.42 17.50 -26.09
C LYS A 89 -30.65 18.67 -26.72
N ASN A 90 -30.26 18.42 -27.96
CA ASN A 90 -29.80 19.39 -28.96
C ASN A 90 -30.61 20.69 -28.91
N ASN A 91 -29.95 21.85 -28.80
CA ASN A 91 -30.48 23.09 -29.35
C ASN A 91 -29.35 24.00 -29.82
N ILE A 92 -29.29 24.16 -31.15
CA ILE A 92 -28.46 25.11 -31.89
C ILE A 92 -29.11 26.49 -31.68
N ASN A 93 -28.32 27.47 -31.23
CA ASN A 93 -28.50 28.94 -31.34
C ASN A 93 -28.19 29.65 -30.01
N ASN A 94 -26.98 30.24 -29.92
CA ASN A 94 -26.71 31.61 -29.45
C ASN A 94 -25.27 31.75 -28.90
N ILE A 95 -24.36 32.20 -29.76
CA ILE A 95 -23.08 32.83 -29.36
C ILE A 95 -23.42 34.30 -29.02
N PRO A 96 -22.97 34.86 -27.88
CA PRO A 96 -21.76 35.69 -27.95
C PRO A 96 -20.81 35.59 -26.73
N ASN A 97 -19.53 35.39 -27.07
CA ASN A 97 -18.38 36.20 -26.66
C ASN A 97 -18.33 36.79 -25.24
N THR A 98 -17.32 36.42 -24.45
CA THR A 98 -16.32 37.36 -23.88
C THR A 98 -15.40 36.64 -22.88
N LYS A 99 -14.08 36.84 -23.05
CA LYS A 99 -13.04 36.51 -22.07
C LYS A 99 -13.08 37.51 -20.91
N PRO A 100 -12.89 37.08 -19.67
CA PRO A 100 -12.06 37.82 -18.72
C PRO A 100 -10.99 36.86 -18.16
N GLY A 101 -9.69 37.15 -18.24
CA GLY A 101 -9.05 38.30 -17.62
C GLY A 101 -8.33 37.78 -16.37
N PHE A 102 -7.06 37.43 -16.51
CA PHE A 102 -6.17 37.17 -15.37
C PHE A 102 -6.17 38.40 -14.47
N ASN A 103 -6.49 38.23 -13.19
CA ASN A 103 -6.11 39.21 -12.17
C ASN A 103 -5.19 38.51 -11.17
N GLN A 104 -3.94 38.99 -11.18
CA GLN A 104 -3.01 38.89 -10.06
C GLN A 104 -3.49 39.87 -8.98
N GLU A 105 -3.66 39.38 -7.76
CA GLU A 105 -3.28 40.07 -6.52
C GLU A 105 -2.67 39.03 -5.58
#